data_AF-A0A2R4A9C8-F1
#
_entry.id   AF-A0A2R4A9C8-F1
#
_cell.length_a   1.000
_cell.length_b   1.000
_cell.length_c   1.000
_cell.angle_alpha   90.00
_cell.angle_beta   90.00
_cell.angle_gamma   90.00
#
_symmetry.space_group_name_H-M   'P 1'
#
loop_
_entity.id
_entity.type
_entity.pdbx_description
1 polymer ?
#
loop_
_entity_poly.entity_id
_entity_poly.type
_entity_poly.pdbx_seq_one_letter_code
_entity_poly.pdbx_strand_id
1 'polypeptide(L)'
;MSLQQKIDRITDILRRDDGISGAMHYTEQTSWVLFLKFLDDYESEKEDEAVLSGKDYQPVLDEEHRWSNWACPKNAEGKLDINKVRTGDDLTDYVNNELFPYLKSFANAAVTGSDPKSFAYKIGAIFQYLDNKVASGHTLREVLDIVDSLNFQSESDLFELSLVYEGLLQNMGDAGGYAGEFYTPRPVVRAMIKAIDPQAGQTIYDAAAGSCGFLVEAFEHLKGKKNQLSTEQWDFIQRDTFFGYEKTSLAYVMGMMNMILHGIESPNLFRGNTLTQDIRNIQEKDRYDIILANPPFGGKEKDQIQLNFPIKANATELLFMQHFMKTLKSGGKAAIVVPEGVLFQTNNQFKQVKQDLLENFNLHTILSLPAGVFLPYSGVKTNVLFFERSGGTSDVWYYECEPEQKLTKNKPITDEHLKEFVELYSSRETTEHSWTVSASKLAEEYDLSAKNPAKQKDAEHLAPSDILKQIRTKEKLVSSLLDEIEELLLEGRR
;
A
#
# COMPACT_ATOMS: atom_id res chain seq x y z
N MET A 1 -13.33 27.11 -0.56
CA MET A 1 -12.58 26.14 0.26
C MET A 1 -11.82 25.25 -0.69
N SER A 2 -10.54 25.00 -0.41
CA SER A 2 -9.78 23.96 -1.13
C SER A 2 -10.39 22.58 -0.86
N LEU A 3 -10.09 21.59 -1.71
CA LEU A 3 -10.54 20.21 -1.54
C LEU A 3 -10.11 19.65 -0.18
N GLN A 4 -8.85 19.88 0.22
CA GLN A 4 -8.33 19.51 1.53
C GLN A 4 -9.18 20.10 2.67
N GLN A 5 -9.53 21.38 2.61
CA GLN A 5 -10.36 22.02 3.65
C GLN A 5 -11.75 21.41 3.75
N LYS A 6 -12.33 20.96 2.62
CA LYS A 6 -13.63 20.28 2.62
C LYS A 6 -13.52 18.91 3.30
N ILE A 7 -12.47 18.14 2.98
CA ILE A 7 -12.22 16.85 3.62
C ILE A 7 -11.92 17.00 5.11
N ASP A 8 -11.08 17.95 5.50
CA ASP A 8 -10.80 18.24 6.91
C ASP A 8 -12.10 18.56 7.66
N ARG A 9 -12.98 19.37 7.06
CA ARG A 9 -14.30 19.68 7.62
C ARG A 9 -15.19 18.43 7.76
N ILE A 10 -15.20 17.53 6.78
CA ILE A 10 -15.90 16.25 6.88
C ILE A 10 -15.36 15.44 8.07
N THR A 11 -14.04 15.34 8.21
CA THR A 11 -13.45 14.61 9.34
C THR A 11 -13.80 15.24 10.68
N ASP A 12 -13.86 16.58 10.77
CA ASP A 12 -14.26 17.29 11.98
C ASP A 12 -15.74 17.11 12.34
N ILE A 13 -16.62 17.03 11.35
CA ILE A 13 -18.03 16.69 11.53
C ILE A 13 -18.15 15.26 12.07
N LEU A 14 -17.50 14.30 11.40
CA LEU A 14 -17.54 12.89 11.80
C LEU A 14 -16.93 12.65 13.19
N ARG A 15 -15.89 13.40 13.59
CA ARG A 15 -15.30 13.30 14.94
C ARG A 15 -16.26 13.62 16.08
N ARG A 16 -17.36 14.32 15.80
CA ARG A 16 -18.37 14.72 16.80
C ARG A 16 -19.54 13.74 16.87
N ASP A 17 -19.56 12.74 15.99
CA ASP A 17 -20.63 11.75 15.92
C ASP A 17 -20.37 10.57 16.86
N ASP A 18 -21.39 10.16 17.61
CA ASP A 18 -21.29 9.12 18.63
C ASP A 18 -20.93 7.73 18.07
N GLY A 19 -21.16 7.49 16.78
CA GLY A 19 -20.81 6.22 16.12
C GLY A 19 -19.37 6.16 15.59
N ILE A 20 -18.64 7.28 15.63
CA ILE A 20 -17.30 7.41 15.05
C ILE A 20 -16.25 7.42 16.15
N SER A 21 -15.26 6.52 16.03
CA SER A 21 -14.17 6.40 16.99
C SER A 21 -12.83 6.30 16.25
N GLY A 22 -12.08 7.39 16.27
CA GLY A 22 -10.72 7.46 15.74
C GLY A 22 -10.64 7.58 14.22
N ALA A 23 -9.40 7.59 13.72
CA ALA A 23 -9.11 7.86 12.30
C ALA A 23 -9.60 6.82 11.32
N MET A 24 -9.66 5.59 11.79
CA MET A 24 -10.19 4.49 11.00
C MET A 24 -11.65 4.74 10.60
N HIS A 25 -12.51 5.05 11.58
CA HIS A 25 -13.94 5.23 11.29
C HIS A 25 -14.19 6.42 10.38
N TYR A 26 -13.61 7.60 10.63
CA TYR A 26 -13.87 8.73 9.74
C TYR A 26 -13.29 8.51 8.33
N THR A 27 -12.16 7.81 8.19
CA THR A 27 -11.59 7.49 6.86
C THR A 27 -12.49 6.52 6.11
N GLU A 28 -12.91 5.44 6.78
CA GLU A 28 -13.86 4.46 6.25
C GLU A 28 -15.17 5.13 5.80
N GLN A 29 -15.76 5.96 6.65
CA GLN A 29 -17.05 6.60 6.36
C GLN A 29 -16.95 7.69 5.29
N THR A 30 -15.85 8.47 5.28
CA THR A 30 -15.61 9.44 4.20
C THR A 30 -15.41 8.73 2.87
N SER A 31 -14.71 7.60 2.86
CA SER A 31 -14.34 6.88 1.63
C SER A 31 -15.54 6.35 0.86
N TRP A 32 -16.50 5.71 1.52
CA TRP A 32 -17.67 5.15 0.81
C TRP A 32 -18.60 6.25 0.29
N VAL A 33 -18.74 7.35 1.03
CA VAL A 33 -19.54 8.50 0.58
C VAL A 33 -18.91 9.13 -0.66
N LEU A 34 -17.60 9.38 -0.62
CA LEU A 34 -16.85 9.89 -1.78
C LEU A 34 -16.96 8.94 -2.98
N PHE A 35 -16.86 7.63 -2.74
CA PHE A 35 -16.97 6.63 -3.78
C PHE A 35 -18.34 6.65 -4.48
N LEU A 36 -19.45 6.76 -3.74
CA LEU A 36 -20.78 6.82 -4.36
C LEU A 36 -21.01 8.11 -5.15
N LYS A 37 -20.46 9.24 -4.69
CA LYS A 37 -20.50 10.49 -5.46
C LYS A 37 -19.65 10.41 -6.73
N PHE A 38 -18.45 9.83 -6.63
CA PHE A 38 -17.59 9.58 -7.79
C PHE A 38 -18.30 8.69 -8.81
N LEU A 39 -18.94 7.61 -8.35
CA LEU A 39 -19.68 6.70 -9.21
C LEU A 39 -20.79 7.42 -9.97
N ASP A 40 -21.59 8.25 -9.31
CA ASP A 40 -22.66 9.01 -9.96
C ASP A 40 -22.16 9.94 -11.08
N ASP A 41 -21.03 10.62 -10.86
CA ASP A 41 -20.41 11.47 -11.88
C ASP A 41 -19.82 10.64 -13.02
N TYR A 42 -19.19 9.51 -12.70
CA TYR A 42 -18.66 8.58 -13.69
C TYR A 42 -19.77 7.99 -14.57
N GLU A 43 -20.89 7.58 -13.99
CA GLU A 43 -22.04 7.08 -14.75
C GLU A 43 -22.64 8.17 -15.62
N SER A 44 -22.73 9.41 -15.11
CA SER A 44 -23.23 10.56 -15.88
C SER A 44 -22.34 10.86 -17.09
N GLU A 45 -21.00 10.80 -16.94
CA GLU A 45 -20.07 10.93 -18.06
C GLU A 45 -20.24 9.81 -19.09
N LYS A 46 -20.46 8.57 -18.64
CA LYS A 46 -20.70 7.42 -19.54
C LYS A 46 -22.04 7.53 -20.26
N GLU A 47 -23.08 8.04 -19.61
CA GLU A 47 -24.36 8.37 -20.24
C GLU A 47 -24.17 9.41 -21.35
N ASP A 48 -23.45 10.50 -21.08
CA ASP A 48 -23.16 11.55 -22.06
C ASP A 48 -22.33 11.02 -23.25
N GLU A 49 -21.28 10.23 -23.00
CA GLU A 49 -20.49 9.56 -24.05
C GLU A 49 -21.34 8.63 -24.92
N ALA A 50 -22.26 7.88 -24.31
CA ALA A 50 -23.16 6.97 -25.02
C ALA A 50 -24.13 7.74 -25.91
N VAL A 51 -24.73 8.83 -25.41
CA VAL A 51 -25.59 9.74 -26.19
C VAL A 51 -24.83 10.31 -27.39
N LEU A 52 -23.60 10.80 -27.18
CA LEU A 52 -22.77 11.36 -28.25
C LEU A 52 -22.36 10.32 -29.30
N SER A 53 -22.17 9.07 -28.90
CA SER A 53 -21.81 7.95 -29.78
C SER A 53 -23.02 7.19 -30.35
N GLY A 54 -24.25 7.60 -30.03
CA GLY A 54 -25.48 6.95 -30.48
C GLY A 54 -25.66 5.53 -29.92
N LYS A 55 -25.12 5.26 -28.74
CA LYS A 55 -25.26 4.00 -28.00
C LYS A 55 -26.18 4.20 -26.81
N ASP A 56 -26.83 3.12 -26.38
CA ASP A 56 -27.54 3.10 -25.11
C ASP A 56 -26.56 2.77 -23.97
N TYR A 57 -26.65 3.51 -22.86
CA TYR A 57 -25.95 3.17 -21.62
C TYR A 57 -26.97 2.74 -20.57
N GLN A 58 -26.71 1.62 -19.91
CA GLN A 58 -27.49 1.15 -18.78
C GLN A 58 -26.69 1.39 -17.51
N PRO A 59 -27.17 2.28 -16.62
CA PRO A 59 -26.47 2.56 -15.37
C PRO A 59 -26.46 1.36 -14.44
N VAL A 60 -25.41 1.29 -13.62
CA VAL A 60 -25.17 0.22 -12.66
C VAL A 60 -26.13 0.35 -11.48
N LEU A 61 -26.40 1.58 -11.03
CA LEU A 61 -27.35 1.83 -9.95
C LEU A 61 -28.76 2.13 -10.50
N ASP A 62 -29.76 1.45 -9.91
CA ASP A 62 -31.17 1.78 -10.08
C ASP A 62 -31.41 3.24 -9.69
N GLU A 63 -32.36 3.87 -10.39
CA GLU A 63 -32.61 5.31 -10.31
C GLU A 63 -32.77 5.79 -8.85
N GLU A 64 -33.50 5.06 -8.01
CA GLU A 64 -33.73 5.43 -6.60
C GLU A 64 -32.45 5.46 -5.75
N HIS A 65 -31.42 4.69 -6.12
CA HIS A 65 -30.16 4.54 -5.39
C HIS A 65 -29.03 5.39 -5.96
N ARG A 66 -29.30 6.22 -6.97
CA ARG A 66 -28.32 7.20 -7.50
C ARG A 66 -28.15 8.40 -6.58
N TRP A 67 -26.94 8.96 -6.56
CA TRP A 67 -26.60 10.05 -5.64
C TRP A 67 -27.54 11.24 -5.81
N SER A 68 -27.86 11.57 -7.06
CA SER A 68 -28.80 12.62 -7.45
C SER A 68 -30.25 12.41 -6.96
N ASN A 69 -30.60 11.22 -6.44
CA ASN A 69 -31.94 10.91 -5.93
C ASN A 69 -31.97 10.67 -4.42
N TRP A 70 -31.08 9.81 -3.88
CA TRP A 70 -31.11 9.50 -2.45
C TRP A 70 -30.29 10.47 -1.60
N ALA A 71 -29.11 10.88 -2.10
CA ALA A 71 -28.20 11.72 -1.33
C ALA A 71 -28.57 13.18 -1.50
N CYS A 72 -28.50 13.73 -2.71
CA CYS A 72 -28.73 15.16 -2.96
C CYS A 72 -29.77 15.39 -4.06
N PRO A 73 -31.06 15.12 -3.80
CA PRO A 73 -32.13 15.40 -4.75
C PRO A 73 -32.18 16.89 -5.05
N LYS A 74 -32.05 17.26 -6.33
CA LYS A 74 -32.10 18.65 -6.79
C LYS A 74 -33.46 18.96 -7.43
N ASN A 75 -33.96 20.16 -7.18
CA ASN A 75 -35.16 20.69 -7.82
C ASN A 75 -34.83 21.26 -9.22
N ALA A 76 -35.83 21.80 -9.92
CA ALA A 76 -35.66 22.36 -11.26
C ALA A 76 -34.66 23.54 -11.32
N GLU A 77 -34.42 24.22 -10.19
CA GLU A 77 -33.43 25.30 -10.07
C GLU A 77 -32.03 24.81 -9.66
N GLY A 78 -31.82 23.49 -9.60
CA GLY A 78 -30.54 22.87 -9.24
C GLY A 78 -30.20 22.97 -7.74
N LYS A 79 -31.17 23.33 -6.89
CA LYS A 79 -31.01 23.41 -5.43
C LYS A 79 -31.54 22.15 -4.75
N LEU A 80 -31.04 21.85 -3.56
CA LEU A 80 -31.53 20.72 -2.76
C LEU A 80 -33.05 20.82 -2.55
N ASP A 81 -33.77 19.78 -2.96
CA ASP A 81 -35.22 19.67 -2.83
C ASP A 81 -35.58 19.25 -1.41
N ILE A 82 -35.97 20.25 -0.60
CA ILE A 82 -36.34 20.09 0.81
C ILE A 82 -37.52 19.13 1.02
N ASN A 83 -38.34 18.85 0.00
CA ASN A 83 -39.48 17.95 0.13
C ASN A 83 -39.12 16.49 -0.14
N LYS A 84 -37.99 16.24 -0.81
CA LYS A 84 -37.52 14.89 -1.17
C LYS A 84 -36.32 14.45 -0.34
N VAL A 85 -35.54 15.39 0.19
CA VAL A 85 -34.32 15.08 0.93
C VAL A 85 -34.65 14.34 2.23
N ARG A 86 -33.91 13.26 2.50
CA ARG A 86 -33.94 12.54 3.78
C ARG A 86 -32.93 13.17 4.76
N THR A 87 -33.29 13.25 6.03
CA THR A 87 -32.40 13.72 7.12
C THR A 87 -32.79 13.06 8.43
N GLY A 88 -31.94 13.14 9.45
CA GLY A 88 -32.17 12.48 10.74
C GLY A 88 -32.35 10.97 10.57
N ASP A 89 -33.23 10.38 11.38
CA ASP A 89 -33.43 8.92 11.44
C ASP A 89 -33.81 8.32 10.08
N ASP A 90 -34.64 9.01 9.29
CA ASP A 90 -35.06 8.57 7.94
C ASP A 90 -33.86 8.34 7.00
N LEU A 91 -32.81 9.18 7.11
CA LEU A 91 -31.62 9.03 6.28
C LEU A 91 -30.78 7.82 6.73
N THR A 92 -30.58 7.65 8.04
CA THR A 92 -29.83 6.50 8.57
C THR A 92 -30.56 5.19 8.33
N ASP A 93 -31.88 5.17 8.45
CA ASP A 93 -32.69 3.97 8.22
C ASP A 93 -32.64 3.55 6.76
N TYR A 94 -32.79 4.49 5.83
CA TYR A 94 -32.64 4.21 4.39
C TYR A 94 -31.23 3.68 4.09
N VAL A 95 -30.18 4.36 4.59
CA VAL A 95 -28.79 3.95 4.33
C VAL A 95 -28.53 2.53 4.86
N ASN A 96 -28.93 2.24 6.09
CA ASN A 96 -28.64 0.98 6.76
C ASN A 96 -29.49 -0.19 6.23
N ASN A 97 -30.77 0.05 5.95
CA ASN A 97 -31.74 -1.01 5.67
C ASN A 97 -32.08 -1.19 4.18
N GLU A 98 -31.80 -0.19 3.34
CA GLU A 98 -32.12 -0.23 1.91
C GLU A 98 -30.85 -0.12 1.06
N LEU A 99 -30.11 0.99 1.16
CA LEU A 99 -28.95 1.27 0.31
C LEU A 99 -27.81 0.27 0.49
N PHE A 100 -27.34 0.04 1.72
CA PHE A 100 -26.24 -0.91 1.96
C PHE A 100 -26.61 -2.35 1.55
N PRO A 101 -27.79 -2.89 1.90
CA PRO A 101 -28.24 -4.19 1.40
C PRO A 101 -28.31 -4.27 -0.14
N TYR A 102 -28.78 -3.21 -0.80
CA TYR A 102 -28.80 -3.11 -2.26
C TYR A 102 -27.38 -3.20 -2.84
N LEU A 103 -26.45 -2.36 -2.36
CA LEU A 103 -25.04 -2.35 -2.83
C LEU A 103 -24.32 -3.67 -2.54
N LYS A 104 -24.59 -4.30 -1.38
CA LYS A 104 -24.05 -5.63 -1.02
C LYS A 104 -24.56 -6.73 -1.96
N SER A 105 -25.76 -6.58 -2.51
CA SER A 105 -26.37 -7.60 -3.39
C SER A 105 -25.55 -7.84 -4.66
N PHE A 106 -24.77 -6.84 -5.10
CA PHE A 106 -23.87 -6.93 -6.25
C PHE A 106 -22.70 -7.91 -6.04
N ALA A 107 -22.38 -8.29 -4.80
CA ALA A 107 -21.37 -9.33 -4.55
C ALA A 107 -21.85 -10.71 -5.04
N ASN A 108 -23.15 -10.88 -5.29
CA ASN A 108 -23.71 -12.11 -5.82
C ASN A 108 -23.50 -12.18 -7.33
N ALA A 109 -22.76 -13.17 -7.81
CA ALA A 109 -22.50 -13.41 -9.23
C ALA A 109 -23.78 -13.62 -10.08
N ALA A 110 -24.92 -13.93 -9.45
CA ALA A 110 -26.22 -14.00 -10.10
C ALA A 110 -26.80 -12.62 -10.46
N VAL A 111 -26.37 -11.56 -9.77
CA VAL A 111 -26.82 -10.16 -9.97
C VAL A 111 -25.90 -9.44 -10.95
N THR A 112 -24.59 -9.62 -10.84
CA THR A 112 -23.60 -8.86 -11.62
C THR A 112 -23.20 -9.48 -12.96
N GLY A 113 -23.65 -10.71 -13.22
CA GLY A 113 -22.98 -11.58 -14.18
C GLY A 113 -21.61 -11.97 -13.63
N SER A 114 -21.07 -13.12 -14.04
CA SER A 114 -19.84 -13.64 -13.45
C SER A 114 -18.57 -12.91 -13.89
N ASP A 115 -18.64 -11.64 -14.33
CA ASP A 115 -17.49 -10.85 -14.75
C ASP A 115 -16.87 -10.08 -13.56
N PRO A 116 -15.73 -10.53 -13.02
CA PRO A 116 -15.06 -9.88 -11.90
C PRO A 116 -14.45 -8.52 -12.27
N LYS A 117 -14.41 -8.18 -13.57
CA LYS A 117 -13.93 -6.89 -14.08
C LYS A 117 -15.02 -5.82 -14.15
N SER A 118 -16.29 -6.21 -14.03
CA SER A 118 -17.40 -5.25 -14.06
C SER A 118 -17.37 -4.30 -12.87
N PHE A 119 -17.75 -3.04 -13.08
CA PHE A 119 -17.87 -2.05 -12.02
C PHE A 119 -18.91 -2.46 -10.97
N ALA A 120 -19.99 -3.11 -11.43
CA ALA A 120 -21.01 -3.70 -10.58
C ALA A 120 -20.42 -4.70 -9.58
N TYR A 121 -19.54 -5.61 -10.03
CA TYR A 121 -18.83 -6.51 -9.12
C TYR A 121 -17.94 -5.76 -8.11
N LYS A 122 -17.29 -4.66 -8.51
CA LYS A 122 -16.47 -3.83 -7.61
C LYS A 122 -17.29 -3.19 -6.50
N ILE A 123 -18.49 -2.69 -6.82
CA ILE A 123 -19.42 -2.16 -5.83
C ILE A 123 -19.76 -3.24 -4.80
N GLY A 124 -20.15 -4.42 -5.25
CA GLY A 124 -20.44 -5.55 -4.36
C GLY A 124 -19.24 -5.91 -3.48
N ALA A 125 -18.05 -6.00 -4.08
CA ALA A 125 -16.82 -6.34 -3.38
C ALA A 125 -16.41 -5.29 -2.32
N ILE A 126 -16.70 -4.00 -2.57
CA ILE A 126 -16.50 -2.92 -1.61
C ILE A 126 -17.51 -3.03 -0.45
N PHE A 127 -18.80 -3.00 -0.78
CA PHE A 127 -19.84 -2.82 0.23
C PHE A 127 -20.11 -4.10 1.04
N GLN A 128 -19.68 -5.28 0.58
CA GLN A 128 -19.71 -6.52 1.37
C GLN A 128 -18.95 -6.40 2.70
N TYR A 129 -17.94 -5.54 2.76
CA TYR A 129 -17.05 -5.39 3.92
C TYR A 129 -17.20 -4.06 4.65
N LEU A 130 -18.16 -3.23 4.24
CA LEU A 130 -18.44 -1.94 4.86
C LEU A 130 -19.82 -1.93 5.49
N ASP A 131 -19.94 -1.13 6.55
CA ASP A 131 -21.20 -0.75 7.17
C ASP A 131 -21.16 0.75 7.47
N ASN A 132 -22.34 1.39 7.43
CA ASN A 132 -22.45 2.75 7.93
C ASN A 132 -22.31 2.73 9.47
N LYS A 133 -21.40 3.56 9.96
CA LYS A 133 -21.14 3.74 11.39
C LYS A 133 -21.57 5.10 11.91
N VAL A 134 -22.03 6.00 11.03
CA VAL A 134 -22.52 7.32 11.45
C VAL A 134 -23.86 7.14 12.17
N ALA A 135 -23.91 7.55 13.43
CA ALA A 135 -25.08 7.37 14.29
C ALA A 135 -26.16 8.42 14.02
N SER A 136 -25.77 9.67 13.75
CA SER A 136 -26.72 10.76 13.49
C SER A 136 -26.91 10.99 11.98
N GLY A 137 -28.15 10.86 11.51
CA GLY A 137 -28.48 11.21 10.12
C GLY A 137 -28.32 12.69 9.81
N HIS A 138 -28.33 13.58 10.82
CA HIS A 138 -27.98 14.99 10.60
C HIS A 138 -26.48 15.15 10.33
N THR A 139 -25.62 14.42 11.05
CA THR A 139 -24.18 14.38 10.76
C THR A 139 -23.94 13.87 9.35
N LEU A 140 -24.58 12.75 8.98
CA LEU A 140 -24.42 12.16 7.65
C LEU A 140 -24.88 13.14 6.56
N ARG A 141 -25.99 13.85 6.77
CA ARG A 141 -26.46 14.90 5.88
C ARG A 141 -25.41 16.00 5.65
N GLU A 142 -24.80 16.53 6.71
CA GLU A 142 -23.75 17.54 6.57
C GLU A 142 -22.56 17.04 5.74
N VAL A 143 -22.19 15.76 5.92
CA VAL A 143 -21.12 15.13 5.12
C VAL A 143 -21.52 15.04 3.65
N LEU A 144 -22.74 14.54 3.36
CA LEU A 144 -23.25 14.41 2.00
C LEU A 144 -23.33 15.79 1.28
N ASP A 145 -23.72 16.85 1.99
CA ASP A 145 -23.76 18.22 1.43
C ASP A 145 -22.38 18.74 1.02
N ILE A 146 -21.35 18.45 1.83
CA ILE A 146 -19.98 18.84 1.50
C ILE A 146 -19.47 18.01 0.32
N VAL A 147 -19.73 16.71 0.29
CA VAL A 147 -19.31 15.82 -0.80
C VAL A 147 -20.01 16.15 -2.11
N ASP A 148 -21.29 16.54 -2.11
CA ASP A 148 -22.01 16.95 -3.33
C ASP A 148 -21.41 18.21 -3.97
N SER A 149 -20.74 19.05 -3.17
CA SER A 149 -20.03 20.23 -3.67
C SER A 149 -18.71 19.91 -4.38
N LEU A 150 -18.30 18.64 -4.39
CA LEU A 150 -17.11 18.17 -5.11
C LEU A 150 -17.49 17.80 -6.55
N ASN A 151 -16.60 18.13 -7.49
CA ASN A 151 -16.76 17.79 -8.90
C ASN A 151 -15.73 16.72 -9.26
N PHE A 152 -16.14 15.72 -10.05
CA PHE A 152 -15.30 14.59 -10.43
C PHE A 152 -15.17 14.45 -11.97
N GLN A 153 -15.66 15.45 -12.72
CA GLN A 153 -15.78 15.42 -14.18
C GLN A 153 -14.48 15.72 -14.94
N SER A 154 -13.41 16.17 -14.28
CA SER A 154 -12.15 16.48 -14.95
C SER A 154 -10.99 15.63 -14.42
N GLU A 155 -10.04 15.29 -15.30
CA GLU A 155 -8.82 14.58 -14.91
C GLU A 155 -8.03 15.33 -13.81
N SER A 156 -8.08 16.67 -13.82
CA SER A 156 -7.46 17.50 -12.77
C SER A 156 -8.16 17.38 -11.42
N ASP A 157 -9.49 17.34 -11.40
CA ASP A 157 -10.25 17.21 -10.15
C ASP A 157 -10.04 15.83 -9.53
N LEU A 158 -10.03 14.77 -10.36
CA LEU A 158 -9.72 13.41 -9.93
C LEU A 158 -8.31 13.31 -9.35
N PHE A 159 -7.33 13.95 -9.98
CA PHE A 159 -5.96 13.99 -9.44
C PHE A 159 -5.88 14.71 -8.08
N GLU A 160 -6.53 15.87 -7.93
CA GLU A 160 -6.57 16.55 -6.63
C GLU A 160 -7.21 15.67 -5.55
N LEU A 161 -8.31 14.99 -5.89
CA LEU A 161 -9.00 14.08 -4.98
C LEU A 161 -8.12 12.90 -4.58
N SER A 162 -7.43 12.30 -5.55
CA SER A 162 -6.58 11.15 -5.32
C SER A 162 -5.47 11.48 -4.31
N LEU A 163 -4.87 12.68 -4.42
CA LEU A 163 -3.89 13.18 -3.45
C LEU A 163 -4.49 13.38 -2.05
N VAL A 164 -5.71 13.91 -1.96
CA VAL A 164 -6.38 14.11 -0.66
C VAL A 164 -6.79 12.77 -0.03
N TYR A 165 -7.23 11.81 -0.85
CA TYR A 165 -7.56 10.46 -0.41
C TYR A 165 -6.33 9.73 0.12
N GLU A 166 -5.19 9.86 -0.54
CA GLU A 166 -3.90 9.36 -0.04
C GLU A 166 -3.53 9.96 1.33
N GLY A 167 -3.79 11.26 1.53
CA GLY A 167 -3.64 11.90 2.84
C GLY A 167 -4.54 11.30 3.92
N LEU A 168 -5.79 10.95 3.59
CA LEU A 168 -6.70 10.26 4.51
C LEU A 168 -6.17 8.87 4.89
N LEU A 169 -5.70 8.10 3.91
CA LEU A 169 -5.12 6.77 4.13
C LEU A 169 -3.86 6.84 5.00
N GLN A 170 -2.99 7.82 4.75
CA GLN A 170 -1.80 8.04 5.57
C GLN A 170 -2.17 8.39 7.02
N ASN A 171 -3.13 9.29 7.23
CA ASN A 171 -3.61 9.65 8.57
C ASN A 171 -4.24 8.46 9.30
N MET A 172 -4.98 7.62 8.59
CA MET A 172 -5.55 6.38 9.12
C MET A 172 -4.45 5.43 9.60
N GLY A 173 -3.38 5.26 8.82
CA GLY A 173 -2.23 4.48 9.23
C GLY A 173 -1.57 5.05 10.50
N ASP A 174 -1.32 6.37 10.52
CA ASP A 174 -0.58 7.07 11.57
C ASP A 174 -1.28 7.03 12.94
N ALA A 175 -2.60 6.91 12.95
CA ALA A 175 -3.44 6.95 14.15
C ALA A 175 -3.54 5.61 14.90
N GLY A 176 -2.82 4.58 14.47
CA GLY A 176 -2.77 3.29 15.17
C GLY A 176 -3.22 2.12 14.29
N GLY A 177 -2.53 1.94 13.15
CA GLY A 177 -2.78 0.90 12.16
C GLY A 177 -3.28 -0.43 12.73
N TYR A 178 -4.29 -0.99 12.05
CA TYR A 178 -4.76 -2.34 12.33
C TYR A 178 -3.59 -3.33 12.12
N ALA A 179 -3.45 -4.29 13.05
CA ALA A 179 -2.81 -5.59 12.83
C ALA A 179 -1.46 -5.66 12.07
N GLY A 180 -0.58 -4.66 12.18
CA GLY A 180 0.74 -4.69 11.53
C GLY A 180 0.73 -4.31 10.04
N GLU A 181 -0.28 -3.56 9.59
CA GLU A 181 -0.32 -2.96 8.27
C GLU A 181 0.58 -1.71 8.23
N PHE A 182 1.68 -1.81 7.48
CA PHE A 182 2.66 -0.73 7.32
C PHE A 182 2.33 0.07 6.06
N TYR A 183 2.00 1.35 6.20
CA TYR A 183 1.91 2.23 5.03
C TYR A 183 3.32 2.45 4.49
N THR A 184 3.52 2.13 3.21
CA THR A 184 4.83 2.29 2.57
C THR A 184 5.06 3.77 2.23
N PRO A 185 6.14 4.40 2.70
CA PRO A 185 6.40 5.80 2.39
C PRO A 185 6.49 6.06 0.88
N ARG A 186 5.74 7.05 0.40
CA ARG A 186 5.64 7.39 -1.03
C ARG A 186 6.99 7.61 -1.72
N PRO A 187 8.00 8.24 -1.09
CA PRO A 187 9.32 8.35 -1.70
C PRO A 187 9.98 7.00 -2.01
N VAL A 188 9.78 6.00 -1.14
CA VAL A 188 10.31 4.64 -1.37
C VAL A 188 9.57 3.97 -2.53
N VAL A 189 8.24 4.08 -2.55
CA VAL A 189 7.39 3.57 -3.65
C VAL A 189 7.82 4.17 -4.99
N ARG A 190 7.98 5.49 -5.06
CA ARG A 190 8.44 6.20 -6.26
C ARG A 190 9.84 5.80 -6.69
N ALA A 191 10.79 5.67 -5.77
CA ALA A 191 12.14 5.24 -6.10
C ALA A 191 12.14 3.81 -6.69
N MET A 192 11.35 2.89 -6.12
CA MET A 192 11.19 1.53 -6.63
C MET A 192 10.59 1.51 -8.04
N ILE A 193 9.54 2.29 -8.29
CA ILE A 193 8.89 2.35 -9.61
C ILE A 193 9.79 3.00 -10.66
N LYS A 194 10.48 4.09 -10.31
CA LYS A 194 11.45 4.73 -11.23
C LYS A 194 12.60 3.79 -11.58
N ALA A 195 13.07 2.98 -10.62
CA ALA A 195 14.12 2.00 -10.85
C ALA A 195 13.64 0.82 -11.73
N ILE A 196 12.44 0.30 -11.47
CA ILE A 196 11.88 -0.81 -12.26
C ILE A 196 11.47 -0.36 -13.68
N ASP A 197 10.99 0.87 -13.79
CA ASP A 197 10.42 1.51 -14.99
C ASP A 197 9.40 0.61 -15.72
N PRO A 198 8.19 0.40 -15.16
CA PRO A 198 7.14 -0.36 -15.81
C PRO A 198 6.77 0.21 -17.19
N GLN A 199 6.48 -0.68 -18.14
CA GLN A 199 6.07 -0.34 -19.50
C GLN A 199 4.65 -0.85 -19.81
N ALA A 200 3.99 -0.21 -20.77
CA ALA A 200 2.68 -0.65 -21.25
C ALA A 200 2.75 -2.08 -21.82
N GLY A 201 1.71 -2.89 -21.55
CA GLY A 201 1.65 -4.30 -21.95
C GLY A 201 2.28 -5.27 -20.93
N GLN A 202 2.87 -4.78 -19.85
CA GLN A 202 3.38 -5.61 -18.75
C GLN A 202 2.35 -5.71 -17.62
N THR A 203 2.24 -6.87 -16.97
CA THR A 203 1.41 -7.04 -15.79
C THR A 203 2.20 -6.75 -14.50
N ILE A 204 1.62 -6.03 -13.56
CA ILE A 204 2.20 -5.61 -12.29
C ILE A 204 1.43 -6.24 -11.14
N TYR A 205 2.15 -6.84 -10.19
CA TYR A 205 1.57 -7.60 -9.10
C TYR A 205 2.09 -7.18 -7.72
N ASP A 206 1.15 -7.02 -6.77
CA ASP A 206 1.43 -6.85 -5.34
C ASP A 206 0.67 -7.90 -4.50
N ALA A 207 1.40 -8.79 -3.83
CA ALA A 207 0.81 -9.87 -3.05
C ALA A 207 0.40 -9.47 -1.62
N ALA A 208 0.70 -8.23 -1.21
CA ALA A 208 0.35 -7.66 0.09
C ALA A 208 -0.02 -6.19 -0.14
N ALA A 209 -1.04 -5.98 -0.97
CA ALA A 209 -1.30 -4.70 -1.62
C ALA A 209 -1.66 -3.58 -0.64
N GLY A 210 -2.22 -3.90 0.53
CA GLY A 210 -2.72 -2.90 1.47
C GLY A 210 -3.65 -1.91 0.78
N SER A 211 -3.36 -0.61 0.92
CA SER A 211 -4.09 0.46 0.22
C SER A 211 -3.69 0.64 -1.26
N CYS A 212 -3.02 -0.35 -1.86
CA CYS A 212 -2.60 -0.39 -3.27
C CYS A 212 -1.60 0.71 -3.67
N GLY A 213 -0.78 1.18 -2.73
CA GLY A 213 0.13 2.29 -2.99
C GLY A 213 1.11 2.07 -4.14
N PHE A 214 1.66 0.86 -4.29
CA PHE A 214 2.52 0.50 -5.42
C PHE A 214 1.76 0.48 -6.74
N LEU A 215 0.57 -0.11 -6.78
CA LEU A 215 -0.21 -0.25 -8.01
C LEU A 215 -0.68 1.11 -8.54
N VAL A 216 -1.13 1.98 -7.63
CA VAL A 216 -1.53 3.35 -7.95
C VAL A 216 -0.36 4.17 -8.48
N GLU A 217 0.79 4.16 -7.81
CA GLU A 217 1.95 4.93 -8.27
C GLU A 217 2.49 4.38 -9.60
N ALA A 218 2.40 3.07 -9.83
CA ALA A 218 2.76 2.47 -11.12
C ALA A 218 1.79 2.90 -12.23
N PHE A 219 0.50 3.06 -11.92
CA PHE A 219 -0.48 3.63 -12.83
C PHE A 219 -0.15 5.07 -13.19
N GLU A 220 0.15 5.91 -12.20
CA GLU A 220 0.54 7.31 -12.45
C GLU A 220 1.82 7.41 -13.30
N HIS A 221 2.80 6.53 -13.08
CA HIS A 221 4.00 6.44 -13.93
C HIS A 221 3.66 6.12 -15.39
N LEU A 222 2.77 5.16 -15.63
CA LEU A 222 2.32 4.80 -16.98
C LEU A 222 1.44 5.88 -17.62
N LYS A 223 0.56 6.51 -16.83
CA LYS A 223 -0.30 7.63 -17.23
C LYS A 223 0.52 8.86 -17.62
N GLY A 224 1.65 9.13 -16.96
CA GLY A 224 2.61 10.16 -17.38
C GLY A 224 3.14 9.98 -18.80
N LYS A 225 3.06 8.76 -19.35
CA LYS A 225 3.44 8.41 -20.73
C LYS A 225 2.23 8.27 -21.67
N LYS A 226 1.01 8.57 -21.23
CA LYS A 226 -0.27 8.36 -21.97
C LYS A 226 -0.25 8.87 -23.41
N ASN A 227 0.35 10.04 -23.66
CA ASN A 227 0.45 10.63 -25.01
C ASN A 227 1.28 9.80 -26.01
N GLN A 228 2.02 8.79 -25.54
CA GLN A 228 2.85 7.90 -26.35
C GLN A 228 2.21 6.51 -26.54
N LEU A 229 1.02 6.28 -25.95
CA LEU A 229 0.36 4.98 -25.93
C LEU A 229 -0.75 4.90 -26.98
N SER A 230 -0.94 3.72 -27.56
CA SER A 230 -2.12 3.44 -28.38
C SER A 230 -3.36 3.26 -27.50
N THR A 231 -4.56 3.32 -28.11
CA THR A 231 -5.82 3.02 -27.43
C THR A 231 -5.82 1.62 -26.82
N GLU A 232 -5.31 0.62 -27.54
CA GLU A 232 -5.24 -0.76 -27.05
C GLU A 232 -4.29 -0.90 -25.85
N GLN A 233 -3.17 -0.17 -25.85
CA GLN A 233 -2.25 -0.14 -24.72
C GLN A 233 -2.88 0.53 -23.49
N TRP A 234 -3.63 1.61 -23.70
CA TRP A 234 -4.35 2.27 -22.62
C TRP A 234 -5.45 1.38 -22.04
N ASP A 235 -6.22 0.70 -22.88
CA ASP A 235 -7.24 -0.26 -22.46
C ASP A 235 -6.62 -1.42 -21.65
N PHE A 236 -5.45 -1.92 -22.08
CA PHE A 236 -4.71 -2.93 -21.33
C PHE A 236 -4.24 -2.42 -19.95
N ILE A 237 -3.78 -1.17 -19.86
CA ILE A 237 -3.43 -0.54 -18.58
C ILE A 237 -4.64 -0.48 -17.66
N GLN A 238 -5.80 -0.09 -18.19
CA GLN A 238 -7.02 0.07 -17.42
C GLN A 238 -7.60 -1.23 -16.86
N ARG A 239 -7.37 -2.37 -17.54
CA ARG A 239 -8.11 -3.61 -17.29
C ARG A 239 -7.26 -4.83 -16.95
N ASP A 240 -6.02 -4.88 -17.43
CA ASP A 240 -5.22 -6.10 -17.50
C ASP A 240 -3.78 -5.91 -17.02
N THR A 241 -3.47 -4.76 -16.40
CA THR A 241 -2.12 -4.45 -15.91
C THR A 241 -1.96 -4.67 -14.41
N PHE A 242 -2.88 -4.18 -13.57
CA PHE A 242 -2.68 -4.16 -12.11
C PHE A 242 -3.40 -5.31 -11.41
N PHE A 243 -2.64 -6.11 -10.66
CA PHE A 243 -3.13 -7.26 -9.90
C PHE A 243 -2.65 -7.18 -8.45
N GLY A 244 -3.50 -7.57 -7.51
CA GLY A 244 -3.06 -7.65 -6.13
C GLY A 244 -3.91 -8.52 -5.22
N TYR A 245 -3.35 -8.86 -4.06
CA TYR A 245 -4.06 -9.54 -2.98
C TYR A 245 -3.94 -8.75 -1.69
N GLU A 246 -5.04 -8.70 -0.95
CA GLU A 246 -5.07 -8.13 0.39
C GLU A 246 -5.89 -9.02 1.34
N LYS A 247 -5.33 -9.30 2.52
CA LYS A 247 -5.86 -10.22 3.52
C LYS A 247 -6.97 -9.58 4.34
N THR A 248 -6.79 -8.34 4.77
CA THR A 248 -7.74 -7.67 5.67
C THR A 248 -8.82 -6.95 4.86
N SER A 249 -10.04 -7.00 5.37
CA SER A 249 -11.19 -6.50 4.61
C SER A 249 -11.14 -4.98 4.44
N LEU A 250 -10.74 -4.24 5.48
CA LEU A 250 -10.69 -2.78 5.40
C LEU A 250 -9.59 -2.30 4.43
N ALA A 251 -8.37 -2.83 4.54
CA ALA A 251 -7.30 -2.45 3.63
C ALA A 251 -7.64 -2.79 2.17
N TYR A 252 -8.26 -3.95 1.93
CA TYR A 252 -8.75 -4.35 0.61
C TYR A 252 -9.74 -3.33 0.04
N VAL A 253 -10.74 -2.91 0.82
CA VAL A 253 -11.74 -1.94 0.36
C VAL A 253 -11.09 -0.57 0.10
N MET A 254 -10.26 -0.10 1.02
CA MET A 254 -9.55 1.18 0.86
C MET A 254 -8.63 1.15 -0.37
N GLY A 255 -7.93 0.04 -0.62
CA GLY A 255 -7.09 -0.14 -1.80
C GLY A 255 -7.91 -0.18 -3.11
N MET A 256 -9.07 -0.86 -3.11
CA MET A 256 -9.96 -0.89 -4.26
C MET A 256 -10.49 0.51 -4.60
N MET A 257 -10.98 1.25 -3.60
CA MET A 257 -11.41 2.64 -3.77
C MET A 257 -10.25 3.51 -4.25
N ASN A 258 -9.06 3.34 -3.67
CA ASN A 258 -7.88 4.11 -4.05
C ASN A 258 -7.55 3.96 -5.54
N MET A 259 -7.54 2.71 -6.04
CA MET A 259 -7.29 2.44 -7.45
C MET A 259 -8.35 3.08 -8.36
N ILE A 260 -9.63 2.97 -7.99
CA ILE A 260 -10.74 3.54 -8.77
C ILE A 260 -10.67 5.07 -8.80
N LEU A 261 -10.43 5.71 -7.66
CA LEU A 261 -10.33 7.17 -7.54
C LEU A 261 -9.13 7.75 -8.29
N HIS A 262 -8.06 6.97 -8.49
CA HIS A 262 -6.95 7.35 -9.38
C HIS A 262 -7.28 7.17 -10.86
N GLY A 263 -8.42 6.55 -11.20
CA GLY A 263 -8.92 6.38 -12.56
C GLY A 263 -8.59 5.02 -13.18
N ILE A 264 -8.33 3.99 -12.36
CA ILE A 264 -8.21 2.60 -12.83
C ILE A 264 -9.61 2.00 -12.94
N GLU A 265 -10.09 1.73 -14.16
CA GLU A 265 -11.46 1.26 -14.42
C GLU A 265 -11.75 -0.12 -13.84
N SER A 266 -10.82 -1.07 -14.00
CA SER A 266 -11.02 -2.46 -13.55
C SER A 266 -9.82 -2.95 -12.73
N PRO A 267 -9.75 -2.59 -11.44
CA PRO A 267 -8.70 -3.07 -10.54
C PRO A 267 -8.79 -4.60 -10.34
N ASN A 268 -7.74 -5.37 -10.65
CA ASN A 268 -7.72 -6.82 -10.34
C ASN A 268 -7.20 -7.08 -8.93
N LEU A 269 -7.86 -6.48 -7.92
CA LEU A 269 -7.57 -6.68 -6.51
C LEU A 269 -8.46 -7.78 -5.94
N PHE A 270 -7.87 -8.72 -5.20
CA PHE A 270 -8.56 -9.86 -4.61
C PHE A 270 -8.44 -9.89 -3.08
N ARG A 271 -9.55 -10.13 -2.39
CA ARG A 271 -9.54 -10.32 -0.93
C ARG A 271 -9.15 -11.75 -0.60
N GLY A 272 -8.04 -11.94 0.10
CA GLY A 272 -7.60 -13.27 0.54
C GLY A 272 -6.20 -13.26 1.13
N ASN A 273 -5.88 -14.29 1.91
CA ASN A 273 -4.51 -14.51 2.36
C ASN A 273 -3.71 -15.15 1.23
N THR A 274 -2.81 -14.40 0.60
CA THR A 274 -1.93 -14.87 -0.48
C THR A 274 -1.26 -16.21 -0.18
N LEU A 275 -0.81 -16.42 1.07
CA LEU A 275 -0.04 -17.60 1.44
C LEU A 275 -0.87 -18.89 1.48
N THR A 276 -2.20 -18.81 1.37
CA THR A 276 -3.04 -20.01 1.25
C THR A 276 -2.97 -20.66 -0.14
N GLN A 277 -2.38 -19.97 -1.13
CA GLN A 277 -2.13 -20.53 -2.44
C GLN A 277 -0.97 -21.53 -2.40
N ASP A 278 -1.18 -22.73 -2.94
CA ASP A 278 -0.09 -23.68 -3.19
C ASP A 278 0.77 -23.21 -4.37
N ILE A 279 1.96 -22.70 -4.05
CA ILE A 279 2.84 -22.10 -5.06
C ILE A 279 3.37 -23.13 -6.07
N ARG A 280 3.33 -24.44 -5.75
CA ARG A 280 3.75 -25.50 -6.68
C ARG A 280 2.82 -25.60 -7.90
N ASN A 281 1.57 -25.19 -7.75
CA ASN A 281 0.57 -25.22 -8.81
C ASN A 281 0.65 -24.00 -9.76
N ILE A 282 1.48 -22.99 -9.45
CA ILE A 282 1.64 -21.78 -10.25
C ILE A 282 2.40 -22.09 -11.55
N GLN A 283 1.71 -21.91 -12.66
CA GLN A 283 2.24 -22.07 -14.02
C GLN A 283 2.61 -20.73 -14.64
N GLU A 284 3.26 -20.72 -15.81
CA GLU A 284 3.71 -19.49 -16.48
C GLU A 284 2.57 -18.50 -16.75
N LYS A 285 1.37 -19.00 -17.07
CA LYS A 285 0.18 -18.18 -17.30
C LYS A 285 -0.33 -17.44 -16.05
N ASP A 286 0.07 -17.89 -14.86
CA ASP A 286 -0.35 -17.33 -13.57
C ASP A 286 0.70 -16.34 -13.01
N ARG A 287 1.76 -16.08 -13.76
CA ARG A 287 2.89 -15.24 -13.37
C ARG A 287 2.75 -13.83 -13.90
N TYR A 288 3.55 -12.91 -13.35
CA TYR A 288 3.54 -11.49 -13.68
C TYR A 288 4.90 -11.00 -14.16
N ASP A 289 4.90 -10.01 -15.05
CA ASP A 289 6.11 -9.37 -15.58
C ASP A 289 6.83 -8.54 -14.51
N ILE A 290 6.08 -7.88 -13.63
CA ILE A 290 6.61 -7.01 -12.58
C ILE A 290 5.98 -7.36 -11.23
N ILE A 291 6.80 -7.44 -10.19
CA ILE A 291 6.35 -7.54 -8.80
C ILE A 291 6.88 -6.36 -7.99
N LEU A 292 5.97 -5.61 -7.37
CA LEU A 292 6.27 -4.50 -6.47
C LEU A 292 5.53 -4.77 -5.17
N ALA A 293 6.23 -4.95 -4.05
CA ALA A 293 5.56 -5.31 -2.81
C ALA A 293 6.32 -4.89 -1.55
N ASN A 294 5.56 -4.65 -0.49
CA ASN A 294 6.03 -4.53 0.89
C ASN A 294 5.29 -5.52 1.78
N PRO A 295 5.72 -6.80 1.83
CA PRO A 295 5.10 -7.80 2.70
C PRO A 295 5.24 -7.44 4.19
N PRO A 296 4.38 -7.98 5.07
CA PRO A 296 4.44 -7.72 6.52
C PRO A 296 5.81 -8.02 7.15
N PHE A 297 6.26 -7.16 8.07
CA PHE A 297 7.52 -7.32 8.81
C PHE A 297 7.35 -8.23 10.02
N GLY A 298 7.32 -9.53 9.77
CA GLY A 298 7.21 -10.56 10.78
C GLY A 298 5.83 -11.20 10.84
N GLY A 299 5.65 -12.04 11.85
CA GLY A 299 4.46 -12.86 12.02
C GLY A 299 4.77 -14.35 11.91
N LYS A 300 3.73 -15.15 12.14
CA LYS A 300 3.78 -16.60 11.98
C LYS A 300 2.53 -17.07 11.27
N GLU A 301 2.71 -17.96 10.30
CA GLU A 301 1.61 -18.63 9.63
C GLU A 301 1.41 -20.05 10.16
N LYS A 302 0.15 -20.50 10.12
CA LYS A 302 -0.25 -21.83 10.60
C LYS A 302 0.46 -22.93 9.81
N ASP A 303 0.75 -24.06 10.45
CA ASP A 303 1.44 -25.20 9.80
C ASP A 303 0.81 -25.64 8.48
N GLN A 304 -0.52 -25.60 8.38
CA GLN A 304 -1.26 -25.92 7.15
C GLN A 304 -0.91 -24.99 5.98
N ILE A 305 -0.70 -23.70 6.25
CA ILE A 305 -0.29 -22.71 5.23
C ILE A 305 1.15 -22.98 4.80
N GLN A 306 2.02 -23.37 5.72
CA GLN A 306 3.41 -23.71 5.40
C GLN A 306 3.52 -24.90 4.43
N LEU A 307 2.53 -25.80 4.40
CA LEU A 307 2.51 -26.94 3.47
C LEU A 307 2.43 -26.54 2.01
N ASN A 308 1.98 -25.31 1.71
CA ASN A 308 1.90 -24.75 0.36
C ASN A 308 3.25 -24.40 -0.25
N PHE A 309 4.33 -24.45 0.54
CA PHE A 309 5.66 -24.01 0.15
C PHE A 309 6.65 -25.17 0.11
N PRO A 310 7.60 -25.19 -0.86
CA PRO A 310 8.69 -26.16 -0.86
C PRO A 310 9.54 -26.07 0.41
N ILE A 311 9.89 -24.86 0.83
CA ILE A 311 10.62 -24.60 2.07
C ILE A 311 9.62 -24.15 3.12
N LYS A 312 9.21 -25.06 3.99
CA LYS A 312 8.33 -24.75 5.12
C LYS A 312 9.06 -23.82 6.08
N ALA A 313 8.47 -22.67 6.37
CA ALA A 313 9.02 -21.67 7.29
C ALA A 313 7.92 -21.07 8.18
N ASN A 314 8.28 -20.77 9.42
CA ASN A 314 7.39 -20.03 10.32
C ASN A 314 7.37 -18.53 9.99
N ALA A 315 8.47 -17.99 9.48
CA ALA A 315 8.61 -16.57 9.15
C ALA A 315 7.77 -16.23 7.92
N THR A 316 6.76 -15.38 8.10
CA THR A 316 5.86 -14.91 7.04
C THR A 316 6.64 -14.30 5.87
N GLU A 317 7.74 -13.60 6.15
CA GLU A 317 8.60 -12.97 5.15
C GLU A 317 9.22 -13.99 4.19
N LEU A 318 9.64 -15.16 4.69
CA LEU A 318 10.20 -16.21 3.83
C LEU A 318 9.15 -16.89 2.95
N LEU A 319 7.91 -17.00 3.44
CA LEU A 319 6.82 -17.55 2.64
C LEU A 319 6.46 -16.58 1.50
N PHE A 320 6.41 -15.27 1.78
CA PHE A 320 6.24 -14.25 0.74
C PHE A 320 7.39 -14.24 -0.27
N MET A 321 8.65 -14.33 0.16
CA MET A 321 9.79 -14.39 -0.77
C MET A 321 9.67 -15.57 -1.74
N GLN A 322 9.33 -16.77 -1.24
CA GLN A 322 9.08 -17.93 -2.10
C GLN A 322 7.91 -17.70 -3.07
N HIS A 323 6.84 -17.04 -2.61
CA HIS A 323 5.70 -16.67 -3.45
C HIS A 323 6.13 -15.75 -4.59
N PHE A 324 6.82 -14.64 -4.29
CA PHE A 324 7.29 -13.68 -5.30
C PHE A 324 8.22 -14.31 -6.33
N MET A 325 9.18 -15.12 -5.87
CA MET A 325 10.07 -15.86 -6.77
C MET A 325 9.28 -16.78 -7.72
N LYS A 326 8.23 -17.43 -7.21
CA LYS A 326 7.43 -18.38 -7.99
C LYS A 326 6.45 -17.70 -8.96
N THR A 327 5.91 -16.53 -8.59
CA THR A 327 4.95 -15.74 -9.39
C THR A 327 5.62 -14.82 -10.41
N LEU A 328 6.94 -14.70 -10.41
CA LEU A 328 7.67 -13.87 -11.39
C LEU A 328 7.84 -14.61 -12.73
N LYS A 329 7.40 -14.02 -13.85
CA LYS A 329 7.61 -14.55 -15.21
C LYS A 329 9.09 -14.66 -15.56
N SER A 330 9.41 -15.48 -16.56
CA SER A 330 10.77 -15.47 -17.13
C SER A 330 11.09 -14.07 -17.70
N GLY A 331 12.26 -13.51 -17.34
CA GLY A 331 12.63 -12.14 -17.69
C GLY A 331 11.88 -11.05 -16.90
N GLY A 332 10.97 -11.44 -15.99
CA GLY A 332 10.27 -10.50 -15.12
C GLY A 332 11.19 -9.88 -14.07
N LYS A 333 10.79 -8.72 -13.56
CA LYS A 333 11.52 -7.92 -12.56
C LYS A 333 10.75 -7.80 -11.26
N ALA A 334 11.44 -7.84 -10.13
CA ALA A 334 10.83 -7.66 -8.82
C ALA A 334 11.58 -6.60 -8.01
N ALA A 335 10.85 -5.78 -7.26
CA ALA A 335 11.38 -4.94 -6.19
C ALA A 335 10.57 -5.18 -4.91
N ILE A 336 11.20 -5.79 -3.90
CA ILE A 336 10.52 -6.25 -2.68
C ILE A 336 11.15 -5.62 -1.46
N VAL A 337 10.35 -4.95 -0.63
CA VAL A 337 10.79 -4.44 0.67
C VAL A 337 10.88 -5.61 1.66
N VAL A 338 11.99 -5.72 2.37
CA VAL A 338 12.21 -6.76 3.40
C VAL A 338 12.84 -6.16 4.66
N PRO A 339 12.53 -6.66 5.87
CA PRO A 339 13.26 -6.28 7.06
C PRO A 339 14.70 -6.82 7.02
N GLU A 340 15.65 -6.14 7.68
CA GLU A 340 17.06 -6.53 7.75
C GLU A 340 17.25 -8.01 8.15
N GLY A 341 16.34 -8.53 9.00
CA GLY A 341 16.29 -9.92 9.44
C GLY A 341 16.31 -10.95 8.30
N VAL A 342 15.70 -10.65 7.15
CA VAL A 342 15.70 -11.54 5.98
C VAL A 342 17.12 -11.69 5.41
N LEU A 343 17.92 -10.62 5.48
CA LEU A 343 19.27 -10.61 4.91
C LEU A 343 20.28 -11.33 5.81
N PHE A 344 20.30 -11.04 7.12
CA PHE A 344 21.35 -11.57 8.01
C PHE A 344 21.03 -12.93 8.65
N GLN A 345 19.76 -13.36 8.74
CA GLN A 345 19.45 -14.64 9.40
C GLN A 345 19.95 -15.82 8.56
N THR A 346 20.72 -16.72 9.15
CA THR A 346 21.38 -17.84 8.43
C THR A 346 20.89 -19.22 8.88
N ASN A 347 19.77 -19.29 9.61
CA ASN A 347 19.16 -20.59 9.91
C ASN A 347 18.75 -21.32 8.61
N ASN A 348 18.56 -22.63 8.70
CA ASN A 348 18.41 -23.51 7.52
C ASN A 348 17.34 -23.03 6.53
N GLN A 349 16.20 -22.53 7.00
CA GLN A 349 15.11 -22.05 6.13
C GLN A 349 15.51 -20.78 5.38
N PHE A 350 16.07 -19.79 6.08
CA PHE A 350 16.54 -18.54 5.46
C PHE A 350 17.69 -18.80 4.48
N LYS A 351 18.62 -19.70 4.83
CA LYS A 351 19.71 -20.11 3.95
C LYS A 351 19.20 -20.73 2.65
N GLN A 352 18.25 -21.67 2.74
CA GLN A 352 17.70 -22.33 1.54
C GLN A 352 16.96 -21.36 0.62
N VAL A 353 16.14 -20.44 1.16
CA VAL A 353 15.45 -19.45 0.33
C VAL A 353 16.43 -18.48 -0.34
N LYS A 354 17.46 -18.02 0.39
CA LYS A 354 18.51 -17.16 -0.18
C LYS A 354 19.37 -17.88 -1.20
N GLN A 355 19.63 -19.17 -0.99
CA GLN A 355 20.31 -20.00 -1.98
C GLN A 355 19.50 -20.12 -3.26
N ASP A 356 18.22 -20.44 -3.16
CA ASP A 356 17.31 -20.49 -4.32
C ASP A 356 17.25 -19.14 -5.05
N LEU A 357 17.22 -18.03 -4.29
CA LEU A 357 17.28 -16.68 -4.86
C LEU A 357 18.58 -16.44 -5.64
N LEU A 358 19.74 -16.73 -5.06
CA LEU A 358 21.03 -16.50 -5.71
C LEU A 358 21.29 -17.44 -6.89
N GLU A 359 20.82 -18.69 -6.84
CA GLU A 359 21.06 -19.70 -7.88
C GLU A 359 20.13 -19.54 -9.08
N ASN A 360 18.85 -19.16 -8.85
CA ASN A 360 17.83 -19.18 -9.89
C ASN A 360 17.33 -17.79 -10.32
N PHE A 361 17.72 -16.74 -9.60
CA PHE A 361 17.36 -15.35 -9.91
C PHE A 361 18.60 -14.47 -9.89
N ASN A 362 18.54 -13.40 -10.66
CA ASN A 362 19.58 -12.40 -10.74
C ASN A 362 19.26 -11.29 -9.74
N LEU A 363 19.64 -11.48 -8.48
CA LEU A 363 19.60 -10.44 -7.45
C LEU A 363 20.69 -9.42 -7.73
N HIS A 364 20.40 -8.45 -8.56
CA HIS A 364 21.41 -7.53 -9.06
C HIS A 364 21.59 -6.30 -8.17
N THR A 365 20.59 -5.96 -7.33
CA THR A 365 20.65 -4.74 -6.52
C THR A 365 19.98 -4.88 -5.15
N ILE A 366 20.63 -4.35 -4.12
CA ILE A 366 20.07 -4.18 -2.77
C ILE A 366 20.18 -2.71 -2.35
N LEU A 367 19.03 -2.07 -2.13
CA LEU A 367 18.95 -0.75 -1.51
C LEU A 367 18.79 -0.91 0.00
N SER A 368 19.80 -0.55 0.78
CA SER A 368 19.74 -0.50 2.24
C SER A 368 19.15 0.83 2.69
N LEU A 369 17.97 0.78 3.30
CA LEU A 369 17.28 1.96 3.81
C LEU A 369 17.73 2.28 5.25
N PRO A 370 17.75 3.56 5.65
CA PRO A 370 18.08 3.93 7.02
C PRO A 370 17.00 3.45 7.99
N ALA A 371 17.37 3.24 9.26
CA ALA A 371 16.38 2.94 10.29
C ALA A 371 15.40 4.13 10.46
N GLY A 372 14.13 3.81 10.69
CA GLY A 372 13.08 4.81 10.91
C GLY A 372 12.32 5.27 9.66
N VAL A 373 12.60 4.70 8.48
CA VAL A 373 11.81 4.95 7.25
C VAL A 373 10.33 4.70 7.45
N PHE A 374 9.97 3.67 8.22
CA PHE A 374 8.59 3.25 8.47
C PHE A 374 8.02 3.78 9.79
N LEU A 375 8.56 4.86 10.36
CA LEU A 375 7.97 5.46 11.57
C LEU A 375 6.65 6.20 11.24
N PRO A 376 5.67 6.22 12.16
CA PRO A 376 5.73 5.67 13.53
C PRO A 376 5.48 4.16 13.64
N TYR A 377 5.18 3.48 12.54
CA TYR A 377 4.75 2.08 12.52
C TYR A 377 5.84 1.08 12.94
N SER A 378 7.06 1.25 12.43
CA SER A 378 8.20 0.38 12.73
C SER A 378 9.52 1.16 12.69
N GLY A 379 10.37 0.91 13.69
CA GLY A 379 11.76 1.38 13.73
C GLY A 379 12.77 0.43 13.09
N VAL A 380 12.31 -0.71 12.57
CA VAL A 380 13.18 -1.75 11.99
C VAL A 380 13.87 -1.22 10.74
N LYS A 381 15.17 -1.52 10.60
CA LYS A 381 15.92 -1.27 9.37
C LYS A 381 15.41 -2.20 8.26
N THR A 382 15.17 -1.64 7.08
CA THR A 382 14.58 -2.34 5.94
C THR A 382 15.48 -2.19 4.73
N ASN A 383 15.25 -3.06 3.74
CA ASN A 383 16.00 -3.08 2.49
C ASN A 383 15.02 -3.31 1.34
N VAL A 384 15.39 -2.90 0.14
CA VAL A 384 14.68 -3.28 -1.08
C VAL A 384 15.56 -4.21 -1.90
N LEU A 385 15.04 -5.39 -2.19
CA LEU A 385 15.68 -6.37 -3.06
C LEU A 385 15.17 -6.19 -4.48
N PHE A 386 16.09 -5.95 -5.42
CA PHE A 386 15.77 -5.92 -6.84
C PHE A 386 16.37 -7.14 -7.53
N PHE A 387 15.51 -7.97 -8.11
CA PHE A 387 15.94 -9.19 -8.79
C PHE A 387 15.12 -9.48 -10.03
N GLU A 388 15.72 -10.24 -10.95
CA GLU A 388 15.08 -10.66 -12.18
C GLU A 388 15.11 -12.18 -12.34
N ARG A 389 14.14 -12.75 -13.04
CA ARG A 389 14.15 -14.17 -13.41
C ARG A 389 14.88 -14.39 -14.74
N SER A 390 16.17 -14.05 -14.77
CA SER A 390 17.03 -14.07 -15.96
C SER A 390 18.26 -15.00 -15.84
N GLY A 391 18.33 -15.80 -14.77
CA GLY A 391 19.45 -16.70 -14.45
C GLY A 391 19.94 -16.49 -13.03
N GLY A 392 21.02 -17.17 -12.63
CA GLY A 392 21.62 -17.00 -11.31
C GLY A 392 22.36 -15.68 -11.14
N THR A 393 22.48 -15.23 -9.90
CA THR A 393 23.18 -14.00 -9.51
C THR A 393 24.68 -14.13 -9.76
N SER A 394 25.28 -13.12 -10.40
CA SER A 394 26.74 -13.03 -10.56
C SER A 394 27.34 -12.04 -9.56
N ASP A 395 26.84 -10.80 -9.57
CA ASP A 395 27.28 -9.72 -8.71
C ASP A 395 26.05 -8.96 -8.19
N VAL A 396 26.14 -8.45 -6.97
CA VAL A 396 25.10 -7.66 -6.32
C VAL A 396 25.64 -6.26 -6.06
N TRP A 397 25.00 -5.25 -6.66
CA TRP A 397 25.29 -3.85 -6.36
C TRP A 397 24.47 -3.40 -5.14
N TYR A 398 25.17 -2.89 -4.14
CA TYR A 398 24.58 -2.34 -2.93
C TYR A 398 24.57 -0.83 -3.01
N TYR A 399 23.49 -0.22 -2.55
CA TYR A 399 23.42 1.21 -2.28
C TYR A 399 22.89 1.43 -0.86
N GLU A 400 23.61 2.19 -0.04
CA GLU A 400 23.23 2.56 1.31
C GLU A 400 22.66 3.99 1.31
N CYS A 401 21.36 4.12 1.51
CA CYS A 401 20.73 5.42 1.69
C CYS A 401 21.00 5.93 3.11
N GLU A 402 21.73 7.03 3.22
CA GLU A 402 22.05 7.68 4.49
C GLU A 402 21.65 9.16 4.46
N PRO A 403 20.50 9.52 5.05
CA PRO A 403 20.12 10.91 5.24
C PRO A 403 21.07 11.62 6.22
N GLU A 404 21.29 12.92 6.04
CA GLU A 404 22.12 13.75 6.93
C GLU A 404 21.65 13.73 8.40
N GLN A 405 20.36 13.47 8.62
CA GLN A 405 19.73 13.45 9.93
C GLN A 405 18.93 12.16 10.14
N LYS A 406 18.85 11.71 11.40
CA LYS A 406 18.00 10.56 11.75
C LYS A 406 16.54 10.84 11.40
N LEU A 407 15.90 9.86 10.75
CA LEU A 407 14.49 9.92 10.41
C LEU A 407 13.63 9.82 11.67
N THR A 408 12.55 10.60 11.69
CA THR A 408 11.53 10.60 12.76
C THR A 408 10.15 10.78 12.13
N LYS A 409 9.07 10.60 12.90
CA LYS A 409 7.70 10.89 12.43
C LYS A 409 7.57 12.29 11.79
N ASN A 410 8.24 13.30 12.37
CA ASN A 410 8.17 14.68 11.89
C ASN A 410 9.23 15.02 10.82
N LYS A 411 10.15 14.10 10.54
CA LYS A 411 11.20 14.21 9.52
C LYS A 411 11.29 12.88 8.77
N PRO A 412 10.30 12.56 7.93
CA PRO A 412 10.25 11.29 7.21
C PRO A 412 11.27 11.25 6.07
N ILE A 413 11.43 10.08 5.45
CA ILE A 413 12.16 9.93 4.19
C ILE A 413 11.51 10.81 3.10
N THR A 414 12.31 11.30 2.15
CA THR A 414 11.89 12.19 1.05
C THR A 414 12.47 11.69 -0.26
N ASP A 415 11.96 12.18 -1.40
CA ASP A 415 12.50 11.81 -2.71
C ASP A 415 13.96 12.23 -2.88
N GLU A 416 14.38 13.34 -2.28
CA GLU A 416 15.76 13.84 -2.37
C GLU A 416 16.75 12.84 -1.75
N HIS A 417 16.38 12.19 -0.64
CA HIS A 417 17.23 11.17 -0.02
C HIS A 417 17.45 9.93 -0.91
N LEU A 418 16.58 9.69 -1.89
CA LEU A 418 16.63 8.52 -2.79
C LEU A 418 17.00 8.89 -4.24
N LYS A 419 17.24 10.18 -4.50
CA LYS A 419 17.49 10.69 -5.85
C LYS A 419 18.77 10.12 -6.46
N GLU A 420 19.87 10.16 -5.71
CA GLU A 420 21.16 9.62 -6.16
C GLU A 420 21.05 8.12 -6.47
N PHE A 421 20.34 7.33 -5.63
CA PHE A 421 20.08 5.92 -5.91
C PHE A 421 19.40 5.73 -7.26
N VAL A 422 18.33 6.48 -7.55
CA VAL A 422 17.58 6.37 -8.81
C VAL A 422 18.45 6.76 -10.01
N GLU A 423 19.27 7.81 -9.89
CA GLU A 423 20.18 8.27 -10.94
C GLU A 423 21.27 7.23 -11.25
N LEU A 424 21.82 6.59 -10.21
CA LEU A 424 22.88 5.57 -10.34
C LEU A 424 22.34 4.17 -10.68
N TYR A 425 21.04 3.91 -10.53
CA TYR A 425 20.47 2.56 -10.66
C TYR A 425 20.81 1.88 -12.01
N SER A 426 20.86 2.65 -13.09
CA SER A 426 21.14 2.15 -14.43
C SER A 426 22.64 1.89 -14.68
N SER A 427 23.52 2.75 -14.17
CA SER A 427 24.98 2.63 -14.37
C SER A 427 25.66 1.74 -13.33
N ARG A 428 25.08 1.67 -12.11
CA ARG A 428 25.59 0.94 -10.94
C ARG A 428 27.05 1.25 -10.64
N GLU A 429 27.40 2.53 -10.79
CA GLU A 429 28.73 3.02 -10.47
C GLU A 429 29.01 2.90 -8.96
N THR A 430 30.28 2.69 -8.62
CA THR A 430 30.75 2.62 -7.23
C THR A 430 30.98 4.03 -6.70
N THR A 431 30.41 4.33 -5.54
CA THR A 431 30.52 5.63 -4.85
C THR A 431 30.85 5.42 -3.37
N GLU A 432 30.85 6.48 -2.54
CA GLU A 432 30.97 6.33 -1.08
C GLU A 432 29.76 5.62 -0.44
N HIS A 433 28.60 5.66 -1.12
CA HIS A 433 27.35 5.03 -0.70
C HIS A 433 27.07 3.69 -1.40
N SER A 434 27.90 3.28 -2.37
CA SER A 434 27.60 2.10 -3.18
C SER A 434 28.82 1.26 -3.53
N TRP A 435 28.63 -0.06 -3.61
CA TRP A 435 29.69 -1.02 -3.89
C TRP A 435 29.11 -2.32 -4.44
N THR A 436 29.97 -3.13 -5.07
CA THR A 436 29.56 -4.42 -5.65
C THR A 436 30.19 -5.59 -4.89
N VAL A 437 29.41 -6.65 -4.65
CA VAL A 437 29.86 -7.90 -4.03
C VAL A 437 29.52 -9.07 -4.93
N SER A 438 30.47 -9.98 -5.16
CA SER A 438 30.21 -11.18 -5.96
C SER A 438 29.31 -12.17 -5.24
N ALA A 439 28.45 -12.85 -6.00
CA ALA A 439 27.55 -13.88 -5.50
C ALA A 439 28.33 -15.04 -4.83
N SER A 440 29.52 -15.36 -5.32
CA SER A 440 30.39 -16.38 -4.74
C SER A 440 30.74 -16.08 -3.29
N LYS A 441 31.02 -14.80 -2.96
CA LYS A 441 31.32 -14.35 -1.60
C LYS A 441 30.08 -14.36 -0.73
N LEU A 442 28.92 -13.95 -1.28
CA LEU A 442 27.65 -13.98 -0.56
C LEU A 442 27.20 -15.42 -0.23
N ALA A 443 27.52 -16.39 -1.09
CA ALA A 443 27.16 -17.80 -0.90
C ALA A 443 27.97 -18.52 0.20
N GLU A 444 29.04 -17.91 0.75
CA GLU A 444 29.81 -18.49 1.85
C GLU A 444 29.00 -18.50 3.16
N GLU A 445 28.43 -17.34 3.51
CA GLU A 445 27.68 -17.15 4.76
C GLU A 445 26.17 -17.02 4.53
N TYR A 446 25.74 -16.74 3.29
CA TYR A 446 24.37 -16.35 2.94
C TYR A 446 23.88 -15.12 3.71
N ASP A 447 24.77 -14.30 4.26
CA ASP A 447 24.43 -13.00 4.82
C ASP A 447 24.45 -11.95 3.70
N LEU A 448 23.25 -11.47 3.33
CA LEU A 448 23.08 -10.49 2.27
C LEU A 448 23.06 -9.04 2.78
N SER A 449 23.32 -8.81 4.07
CA SER A 449 23.23 -7.47 4.67
C SER A 449 24.24 -6.50 4.05
N ALA A 450 23.83 -5.24 3.92
CA ALA A 450 24.68 -4.20 3.35
C ALA A 450 25.79 -3.81 4.34
N LYS A 451 27.04 -4.12 3.98
CA LYS A 451 28.26 -3.82 4.75
C LYS A 451 29.15 -2.86 3.97
N ASN A 452 28.95 -1.55 4.14
CA ASN A 452 29.66 -0.52 3.38
C ASN A 452 31.19 -0.54 3.65
N PRO A 453 32.02 -0.88 2.65
CA PRO A 453 33.48 -0.94 2.82
C PRO A 453 34.13 0.41 3.09
N ALA A 454 33.55 1.52 2.62
CA ALA A 454 34.09 2.86 2.84
C ALA A 454 34.08 3.21 4.34
N LYS A 455 33.00 2.85 5.04
CA LYS A 455 32.85 3.07 6.49
C LYS A 455 33.64 2.07 7.35
N GLN A 456 33.91 0.88 6.85
CA GLN A 456 34.74 -0.09 7.57
C GLN A 456 36.21 0.34 7.66
N LYS A 457 36.69 1.19 6.74
CA LYS A 457 38.02 1.80 6.85
C LYS A 457 38.09 2.87 7.94
N ASP A 458 36.99 3.57 8.20
CA ASP A 458 36.89 4.59 9.26
C ASP A 458 36.60 3.99 10.65
N ALA A 459 36.12 2.75 10.70
CA ALA A 459 36.08 1.95 11.91
C ALA A 459 37.48 1.41 12.23
N GLU A 460 38.45 2.30 12.47
CA GLU A 460 39.57 1.95 13.34
C GLU A 460 38.95 1.40 14.63
N HIS A 461 39.23 0.13 14.92
CA HIS A 461 38.87 -0.47 16.19
C HIS A 461 39.29 0.50 17.29
N LEU A 462 38.33 1.00 18.09
CA LEU A 462 38.65 1.68 19.34
C LEU A 462 39.70 0.83 20.04
N ALA A 463 40.85 1.43 20.38
CA ALA A 463 41.90 0.70 21.06
C ALA A 463 41.26 -0.01 22.26
N PRO A 464 41.65 -1.25 22.61
CA PRO A 464 41.06 -1.98 23.74
C PRO A 464 40.98 -1.15 25.03
N SER A 465 41.88 -0.17 25.20
CA SER A 465 41.87 0.84 26.27
C SER A 465 40.64 1.75 26.28
N ASP A 466 40.13 2.16 25.11
CA ASP A 466 38.98 3.05 24.99
C ASP A 466 37.66 2.29 25.12
N ILE A 467 37.61 1.03 24.67
CA ILE A 467 36.52 0.10 24.97
C ILE A 467 36.42 -0.11 26.50
N LEU A 468 37.55 -0.37 27.17
CA LEU A 468 37.61 -0.51 28.63
C LEU A 468 37.18 0.77 29.37
N LYS A 469 37.56 1.95 28.86
CA LYS A 469 37.06 3.22 29.42
C LYS A 469 35.55 3.35 29.29
N GLN A 470 34.99 3.03 28.12
CA GLN A 470 33.54 3.11 27.91
C GLN A 470 32.78 2.13 28.79
N ILE A 471 33.28 0.89 28.94
CA ILE A 471 32.70 -0.10 29.86
C ILE A 471 32.67 0.44 31.30
N ARG A 472 33.80 0.97 31.79
CA ARG A 472 33.89 1.55 33.15
C ARG A 472 32.96 2.75 33.34
N THR A 473 32.79 3.60 32.30
CA THR A 473 31.85 4.72 32.35
C THR A 473 30.42 4.24 32.46
N LYS A 474 30.05 3.20 31.69
CA LYS A 474 28.71 2.60 31.75
C LYS A 474 28.46 1.89 33.08
N GLU A 475 29.44 1.18 33.64
CA GLU A 475 29.33 0.58 34.97
C GLU A 475 29.07 1.63 36.06
N LYS A 476 29.78 2.76 36.02
CA LYS A 476 29.51 3.88 36.95
C LYS A 476 28.10 4.43 36.82
N LEU A 477 27.61 4.57 35.59
CA LEU A 477 26.25 5.05 35.34
C LEU A 477 25.19 4.05 35.83
N VAL A 478 25.42 2.75 35.62
CA VAL A 478 24.54 1.70 36.14
C VAL A 478 24.53 1.73 37.67
N SER A 479 25.71 1.88 38.31
CA SER A 479 25.81 2.00 39.77
C SER A 479 25.04 3.20 40.30
N SER A 480 25.20 4.39 39.68
CA SER A 480 24.49 5.59 40.14
C SER A 480 22.97 5.47 40.00
N LEU A 481 22.50 4.82 38.93
CA LEU A 481 21.07 4.57 38.75
C LEU A 481 20.52 3.56 39.77
N LEU A 482 21.33 2.58 40.18
CA LEU A 482 20.95 1.64 41.26
C LEU A 482 20.86 2.37 42.60
N ASP A 483 21.82 3.24 42.91
CA ASP A 483 21.81 4.05 44.14
C ASP A 483 20.56 4.97 44.19
N GLU A 484 20.21 5.58 43.06
CA GLU A 484 19.00 6.43 42.93
C GLU A 484 17.70 5.64 43.13
N ILE A 485 17.65 4.39 42.64
CA ILE A 485 16.53 3.47 42.90
C ILE A 485 16.46 3.08 44.38
N GLU A 486 17.60 2.83 45.04
CA GLU A 486 17.64 2.52 46.47
C GLU A 486 17.16 3.70 47.34
N GLU A 487 17.54 4.93 47.00
CA GLU A 487 17.03 6.14 47.67
C GLU A 487 15.51 6.28 47.51
N LEU A 488 14.98 6.10 46.30
CA LEU A 488 13.53 6.14 46.04
C LEU A 488 12.76 5.08 46.83
N LEU A 489 13.35 3.88 47.02
CA LEU A 489 12.76 2.80 47.83
C LEU A 489 12.78 3.11 49.33
N LEU A 490 13.74 3.89 49.82
CA LEU A 490 13.82 4.35 51.20
C LEU A 490 12.86 5.49 51.49
N GLU A 491 12.63 6.40 50.54
CA GLU A 491 11.65 7.48 50.64
C GLU A 491 10.20 6.97 50.59
N GLY A 492 9.92 5.93 49.80
CA GLY A 492 8.60 5.29 49.71
C GLY A 492 8.17 4.47 50.94
N ARG A 493 9.01 4.39 52.00
CA ARG A 493 8.73 3.70 53.26
C ARG A 493 8.44 4.64 54.45
N ARG A 494 8.31 5.95 54.22
CA ARG A 494 7.92 6.93 55.25
C ARG A 494 6.45 7.28 55.23
#